data_AF-A0A0A2T5U0-F1
#
_entry.id   AF-A0A0A2T5U0-F1
#
_cell.length_a   1.000
_cell.length_b   1.000
_cell.length_c   1.000
_cell.angle_alpha   90.00
_cell.angle_beta   90.00
_cell.angle_gamma   90.00
#
_symmetry.space_group_name_H-M   'P 1'
#
loop_
_entity.id
_entity.type
_entity.pdbx_description
1 polymer ?
#
loop_
_entity_poly.entity_id
_entity_poly.type
_entity_poly.pdbx_seq_one_letter_code
_entity_poly.pdbx_strand_id
1 'polypeptide(L)'
;MKKKPGSRIVRVFTRIINVRKWSDWDRMKSLTMYLVNGVKRLFLPQTPTQVESFDEAVKKLKLNDADLIIKQNALFRLSIIMVIAAFGLFVYMGYQLFYGTFKAAIISLIIVLIALVLAFRYHFWYFQIKHRKLGCTIKEWYRQGLLGEKE
;
A
#
# COMPACT_ATOMS: atom_id res chain seq x y z
N MET A 1 16.66 -61.16 -11.40
CA MET A 1 16.96 -59.71 -11.58
C MET A 1 17.06 -59.02 -10.22
N LYS A 2 18.26 -58.58 -9.80
CA LYS A 2 18.47 -57.88 -8.52
C LYS A 2 18.01 -56.41 -8.66
N LYS A 3 17.00 -55.99 -7.90
CA LYS A 3 16.55 -54.59 -7.83
C LYS A 3 17.61 -53.76 -7.10
N LYS A 4 18.10 -52.69 -7.74
CA LYS A 4 19.15 -51.79 -7.21
C LYS A 4 18.66 -51.07 -5.94
N PRO A 5 19.47 -50.95 -4.87
CA PRO A 5 19.08 -50.21 -3.68
C PRO A 5 19.10 -48.71 -3.99
N GLY A 6 17.95 -48.04 -3.89
CA GLY A 6 17.88 -46.59 -4.03
C GLY A 6 18.85 -45.92 -3.04
N SER A 7 19.83 -45.21 -3.58
CA SER A 7 20.94 -44.60 -2.83
C SER A 7 20.44 -43.72 -1.69
N ARG A 8 20.91 -44.01 -0.47
CA ARG A 8 20.56 -43.27 0.76
C ARG A 8 20.82 -41.76 0.62
N ILE A 9 21.78 -41.39 -0.22
CA ILE A 9 22.18 -40.01 -0.52
C ILE A 9 21.06 -39.24 -1.20
N VAL A 10 20.37 -39.85 -2.18
CA VAL A 10 19.24 -39.23 -2.89
C VAL A 10 18.11 -38.91 -1.92
N ARG A 11 17.88 -39.77 -0.92
CA ARG A 11 16.83 -39.59 0.09
C ARG A 11 17.14 -38.46 1.08
N VAL A 12 18.42 -38.20 1.35
CA VAL A 12 18.84 -37.05 2.19
C VAL A 12 18.74 -35.76 1.39
N PHE A 13 19.19 -35.75 0.13
CA PHE A 13 19.14 -34.59 -0.74
C PHE A 13 17.70 -34.10 -1.00
N THR A 14 16.77 -35.03 -1.26
CA THR A 14 15.34 -34.68 -1.45
C THR A 14 14.65 -34.22 -0.17
N ARG A 15 15.20 -34.50 1.01
CA ARG A 15 14.68 -34.01 2.30
C ARG A 15 15.13 -32.58 2.61
N ILE A 16 16.31 -32.18 2.13
CA ILE A 16 16.89 -30.84 2.29
C ILE A 16 16.30 -29.87 1.26
N ILE A 17 16.13 -30.30 0.01
CA ILE A 17 15.53 -29.50 -1.06
C ILE A 17 14.01 -29.59 -0.98
N ASN A 18 13.43 -28.87 -0.03
CA ASN A 18 11.99 -28.62 0.01
C ASN A 18 11.72 -27.15 -0.32
N VAL A 19 11.89 -26.80 -1.60
CA VAL A 19 11.75 -25.44 -2.15
C VAL A 19 10.44 -24.78 -1.72
N ARG A 20 9.35 -25.58 -1.62
CA ARG A 20 8.04 -25.10 -1.18
C ARG A 20 8.02 -24.62 0.27
N LYS A 21 8.73 -25.32 1.17
CA LYS A 21 8.89 -24.91 2.58
C LYS A 21 9.91 -23.77 2.74
N TRP A 22 11.02 -23.81 1.99
CA TRP A 22 12.05 -22.75 2.05
C TRP A 22 11.55 -21.40 1.58
N SER A 23 10.74 -21.41 0.51
CA SER A 23 10.15 -20.20 -0.05
C SER A 23 8.87 -19.76 0.69
N ASP A 24 8.41 -20.51 1.69
CA ASP A 24 7.13 -20.33 2.37
C ASP A 24 6.00 -20.03 1.35
N TRP A 25 5.85 -20.95 0.38
CA TRP A 25 5.04 -20.72 -0.83
C TRP A 25 3.61 -20.31 -0.52
N ASP A 26 3.02 -20.88 0.53
CA ASP A 26 1.66 -20.58 0.95
C ASP A 26 1.53 -19.12 1.45
N ARG A 27 2.56 -18.61 2.12
CA ARG A 27 2.66 -17.20 2.53
C ARG A 27 2.91 -16.26 1.34
N MET A 28 3.80 -16.64 0.41
CA MET A 28 4.06 -15.82 -0.77
C MET A 28 2.85 -15.73 -1.70
N LYS A 29 2.09 -16.84 -1.83
CA LYS A 29 0.83 -16.89 -2.57
C LYS A 29 -0.24 -16.03 -1.92
N SER A 30 -0.39 -16.07 -0.59
CA SER A 30 -1.39 -15.25 0.11
C SER A 30 -1.08 -13.76 -0.02
N LEU A 31 0.17 -13.34 0.19
CA LEU A 31 0.61 -11.94 0.00
C LEU A 31 0.35 -11.45 -1.42
N THR A 32 0.71 -12.26 -2.43
CA THR A 32 0.46 -11.93 -3.84
C THR A 32 -1.03 -11.80 -4.12
N MET A 33 -1.86 -12.68 -3.56
CA MET A 33 -3.31 -12.65 -3.75
C MET A 33 -3.94 -11.40 -3.09
N TYR A 34 -3.47 -10.98 -1.92
CA TYR A 34 -3.88 -9.72 -1.29
C TYR A 34 -3.51 -8.50 -2.14
N LEU A 35 -2.28 -8.46 -2.69
CA LEU A 35 -1.83 -7.38 -3.57
C LEU A 35 -2.69 -7.32 -4.85
N VAL A 36 -2.89 -8.46 -5.51
CA VAL A 36 -3.71 -8.54 -6.74
C VAL A 36 -5.16 -8.12 -6.46
N ASN A 37 -5.74 -8.57 -5.35
CA ASN A 37 -7.10 -8.17 -4.97
C ASN A 37 -7.19 -6.68 -4.62
N GLY A 38 -6.16 -6.13 -3.96
CA GLY A 38 -6.04 -4.70 -3.71
C GLY A 38 -6.03 -3.89 -5.01
N VAL A 39 -5.15 -4.25 -5.95
CA VAL A 39 -5.07 -3.61 -7.27
C VAL A 39 -6.41 -3.74 -8.02
N LYS A 40 -7.01 -4.93 -8.04
CA LYS A 40 -8.32 -5.16 -8.66
C LYS A 40 -9.39 -4.23 -8.10
N ARG A 41 -9.44 -4.00 -6.78
CA ARG A 41 -10.40 -3.07 -6.15
C ARG A 41 -10.16 -1.61 -6.52
N LEU A 42 -8.93 -1.23 -6.84
CA LEU A 42 -8.60 0.15 -7.25
C LEU A 42 -8.97 0.44 -8.71
N PHE A 43 -8.93 -0.57 -9.59
CA PHE A 43 -9.16 -0.40 -11.04
C PHE A 43 -10.51 -0.93 -11.53
N LEU A 44 -11.16 -1.85 -10.81
CA LEU A 44 -12.51 -2.30 -11.13
C LEU A 44 -13.52 -1.44 -10.36
N PRO A 45 -14.46 -0.77 -11.05
CA PRO A 45 -15.49 0.02 -10.39
C PRO A 45 -16.31 -0.89 -9.47
N GLN A 46 -16.16 -0.68 -8.16
CA GLN A 46 -17.00 -1.32 -7.16
C GLN A 46 -18.35 -0.58 -7.18
N THR A 47 -19.42 -1.24 -7.65
CA THR A 47 -20.77 -0.69 -7.53
C THR A 47 -21.14 -0.62 -6.05
N PRO A 48 -21.24 0.58 -5.43
CA PRO A 48 -21.54 0.69 -4.02
C PRO A 48 -22.99 0.25 -3.80
N THR A 49 -23.23 -0.67 -2.86
CA THR A 49 -24.58 -1.13 -2.50
C THR A 49 -25.38 -0.06 -1.76
N GLN A 50 -24.71 0.94 -1.18
CA GLN A 50 -25.30 2.19 -0.66
C GLN A 50 -24.33 3.34 -0.94
N VAL A 51 -24.80 4.36 -1.64
CA VAL A 51 -24.08 5.63 -1.82
C VAL A 51 -24.55 6.56 -0.70
N GLU A 52 -23.96 6.46 0.50
CA GLU A 52 -24.18 7.48 1.53
C GLU A 52 -23.61 8.81 1.01
N SER A 53 -24.45 9.85 0.99
CA SER A 53 -24.02 11.20 0.61
C SER A 53 -23.06 11.79 1.65
N PHE A 54 -22.16 12.67 1.22
CA PHE A 54 -21.28 13.42 2.14
C PHE A 54 -22.09 14.15 3.22
N ASP A 55 -23.23 14.73 2.86
CA ASP A 55 -24.11 15.43 3.80
C ASP A 55 -24.78 14.48 4.79
N GLU A 56 -25.10 13.25 4.38
CA GLU A 56 -25.65 12.22 5.27
C GLU A 56 -24.60 11.76 6.27
N ALA A 57 -23.36 11.56 5.82
CA ALA A 57 -22.24 11.20 6.68
C ALA A 57 -21.88 12.33 7.67
N VAL A 58 -21.89 13.58 7.24
CA VAL A 58 -21.65 14.76 8.11
C VAL A 58 -22.74 14.89 9.16
N LYS A 59 -24.02 14.71 8.79
CA LYS A 59 -25.15 14.70 9.72
C LYS A 59 -25.04 13.54 10.72
N LYS A 60 -24.69 12.34 10.26
CA LYS A 60 -24.50 11.14 11.11
C LYS A 60 -23.35 11.30 12.10
N LEU A 61 -22.26 11.92 11.66
CA LEU A 61 -21.06 12.16 12.46
C LEU A 61 -21.13 13.45 13.30
N LYS A 62 -22.22 14.22 13.21
CA LYS A 62 -22.44 15.51 13.90
C LYS A 62 -21.23 16.46 13.75
N LEU A 63 -20.62 16.47 12.58
CA LEU A 63 -19.45 17.31 12.31
C LEU A 63 -19.90 18.72 11.93
N ASN A 64 -19.31 19.74 12.54
CA ASN A 64 -19.47 21.12 12.12
C ASN A 64 -18.53 21.44 10.94
N ASP A 65 -18.87 22.42 10.11
CA ASP A 65 -18.02 22.88 9.00
C ASP A 65 -16.62 23.31 9.48
N ALA A 66 -16.53 23.91 10.66
CA ALA A 66 -15.27 24.30 11.28
C ALA A 66 -14.37 23.08 11.60
N ASP A 67 -14.96 21.98 12.09
CA ASP A 67 -14.21 20.76 12.41
C ASP A 67 -13.69 20.07 11.16
N LEU A 68 -14.45 20.13 10.07
CA LEU A 68 -14.06 19.59 8.77
C LEU A 68 -12.82 20.31 8.24
N ILE A 69 -12.75 21.63 8.33
CA ILE A 69 -11.60 22.43 7.89
C ILE A 69 -10.36 22.13 8.74
N ILE A 70 -10.52 21.99 10.06
CA ILE A 70 -9.42 21.64 10.96
C ILE A 70 -8.85 20.26 10.59
N LYS A 71 -9.71 19.26 10.40
CA LYS A 71 -9.29 17.91 10.01
C LYS A 71 -8.65 17.89 8.62
N GLN A 72 -9.21 18.65 7.68
CA GLN A 72 -8.65 18.79 6.33
C GLN A 72 -7.22 19.30 6.38
N ASN A 73 -6.96 20.39 7.10
CA ASN A 73 -5.62 20.97 7.24
C ASN A 73 -4.67 20.04 7.99
N ALA A 74 -5.15 19.32 9.01
CA ALA A 74 -4.36 18.33 9.72
C ALA A 74 -3.92 17.17 8.80
N LEU A 75 -4.85 16.64 8.00
CA LEU A 75 -4.59 15.55 7.05
C LEU A 75 -3.59 15.95 5.96
N PHE A 76 -3.68 17.19 5.46
CA PHE A 76 -2.74 17.72 4.48
C PHE A 76 -1.33 17.88 5.07
N ARG A 77 -1.21 18.40 6.30
CA ARG A 77 0.10 18.48 6.97
C ARG A 77 0.69 17.09 7.21
N LEU A 78 -0.13 16.13 7.62
CA LEU A 78 0.29 14.74 7.83
C LEU A 78 0.76 14.08 6.53
N SER A 79 0.07 14.31 5.41
CA SER A 79 0.50 13.76 4.12
C SER A 79 1.87 14.30 3.72
N ILE A 80 2.11 15.61 3.87
CA ILE A 80 3.40 16.24 3.58
C ILE A 80 4.50 15.68 4.48
N ILE A 81 4.26 15.56 5.79
CA ILE A 81 5.24 14.99 6.73
C ILE A 81 5.61 13.57 6.32
N MET A 82 4.63 12.74 5.92
CA MET A 82 4.89 11.39 5.43
C MET A 82 5.70 11.36 4.14
N VAL A 83 5.48 12.30 3.20
CA VAL A 83 6.31 12.43 1.99
C VAL A 83 7.74 12.81 2.36
N ILE A 84 7.93 13.77 3.26
CA ILE A 84 9.27 14.19 3.72
C ILE A 84 9.98 13.01 4.41
N ALA A 85 9.27 12.28 5.27
CA ALA A 85 9.81 11.09 5.94
C ALA A 85 10.19 9.99 4.93
N ALA A 86 9.32 9.73 3.93
CA ALA A 86 9.61 8.78 2.85
C ALA A 86 10.85 9.20 2.05
N PHE A 87 10.99 10.50 1.75
CA PHE A 87 12.17 11.03 1.07
C PHE A 87 13.44 10.87 1.90
N GLY A 88 13.40 11.20 3.20
CA GLY A 88 14.54 11.00 4.09
C GLY A 88 14.99 9.54 4.19
N LEU A 89 14.02 8.62 4.30
CA LEU A 89 14.28 7.17 4.29
C LEU A 89 14.81 6.68 2.95
N PHE A 90 14.37 7.27 1.84
CA PHE A 90 14.86 6.95 0.51
C PHE A 90 16.31 7.37 0.31
N VAL A 91 16.70 8.56 0.82
CA VAL A 91 18.09 9.01 0.84
C VAL A 91 18.95 8.07 1.71
N TYR A 92 18.45 7.70 2.90
CA TYR A 92 19.13 6.74 3.78
C TYR A 92 19.30 5.36 3.15
N MET A 93 18.29 4.87 2.43
CA MET A 93 18.40 3.65 1.64
C MET A 93 19.50 3.76 0.59
N GLY A 94 19.57 4.89 -0.12
CA GLY A 94 20.64 5.18 -1.08
C GLY A 94 22.02 5.10 -0.43
N TYR A 95 22.20 5.72 0.74
CA TYR A 95 23.40 5.58 1.54
C TYR A 95 23.73 4.11 1.83
N GLN A 96 22.76 3.32 2.31
CA GLN A 96 22.97 1.91 2.65
C GLN A 96 23.38 1.03 1.45
N LEU A 97 22.94 1.37 0.24
CA LEU A 97 23.35 0.69 -1.00
C LEU A 97 24.84 0.91 -1.31
N PHE A 98 25.36 2.12 -1.08
CA PHE A 98 26.79 2.42 -1.30
C PHE A 98 27.71 1.62 -0.37
N TYR A 99 27.28 1.35 0.86
CA TYR A 99 28.04 0.52 1.82
C TYR A 99 27.81 -0.99 1.64
N GLY A 100 27.20 -1.42 0.53
CA GLY A 100 27.06 -2.84 0.16
C GLY A 100 26.10 -3.66 1.02
N THR A 101 25.31 -3.03 1.91
CA THR A 101 24.38 -3.75 2.79
C THR A 101 23.01 -3.92 2.12
N PHE A 102 22.94 -4.78 1.10
CA PHE A 102 21.72 -5.02 0.30
C PHE A 102 20.48 -5.37 1.13
N LYS A 103 20.64 -6.15 2.21
CA LYS A 103 19.51 -6.54 3.07
C LYS A 103 18.86 -5.32 3.74
N ALA A 104 19.67 -4.40 4.25
CA ALA A 104 19.19 -3.19 4.91
C ALA A 104 18.58 -2.20 3.89
N ALA A 105 19.10 -2.15 2.67
CA ALA A 105 18.48 -1.40 1.59
C ALA A 105 17.09 -1.92 1.22
N ILE A 106 16.91 -3.25 1.11
CA ILE A 106 15.61 -3.87 0.83
C ILE A 106 14.60 -3.56 1.93
N ILE A 107 15.00 -3.63 3.21
CA ILE A 107 14.13 -3.29 4.34
C ILE A 107 13.75 -1.80 4.29
N SER A 108 14.71 -0.92 4.04
CA SER A 108 14.46 0.52 3.94
C SER A 108 13.51 0.84 2.79
N LEU A 109 13.65 0.17 1.65
CA LEU A 109 12.73 0.29 0.51
C LEU A 109 11.29 -0.05 0.90
N ILE A 110 11.08 -1.14 1.65
CA ILE A 110 9.75 -1.54 2.12
C ILE A 110 9.15 -0.43 3.00
N ILE A 111 9.94 0.15 3.91
CA ILE A 111 9.47 1.23 4.80
C ILE A 111 9.12 2.48 3.99
N VAL A 112 9.94 2.84 2.98
CA VAL A 112 9.63 3.95 2.05
C VAL A 112 8.30 3.71 1.34
N LEU A 113 8.08 2.51 0.80
CA LEU A 113 6.81 2.17 0.13
C LEU A 113 5.60 2.27 1.08
N ILE A 114 5.73 1.80 2.32
CA ILE A 114 4.69 1.95 3.34
C ILE A 114 4.41 3.43 3.62
N ALA A 115 5.45 4.25 3.82
CA ALA A 115 5.31 5.67 4.06
C ALA A 115 4.62 6.40 2.89
N LEU A 116 4.95 6.03 1.64
CA LEU A 116 4.29 6.56 0.44
C LEU A 116 2.80 6.16 0.36
N VAL A 117 2.45 4.92 0.73
CA VAL A 117 1.05 4.48 0.80
C VAL A 117 0.27 5.28 1.85
N LEU A 118 0.87 5.54 3.02
CA LEU A 118 0.25 6.39 4.05
C LEU A 118 0.11 7.84 3.58
N ALA A 119 1.14 8.40 2.96
CA ALA A 119 1.11 9.75 2.40
C ALA A 119 -0.02 9.89 1.37
N PHE A 120 -0.13 8.94 0.44
CA PHE A 120 -1.22 8.87 -0.53
C PHE A 120 -2.58 8.81 0.16
N ARG A 121 -2.76 7.91 1.15
CA ARG A 121 -4.03 7.76 1.89
C ARG A 121 -4.45 9.06 2.57
N TYR A 122 -3.54 9.77 3.23
CA TYR A 122 -3.86 11.04 3.88
C TYR A 122 -4.19 12.15 2.88
N HIS A 123 -3.47 12.21 1.76
CA HIS A 123 -3.77 13.15 0.69
C HIS A 123 -5.12 12.86 0.02
N PHE A 124 -5.46 11.59 -0.13
CA PHE A 124 -6.74 11.15 -0.68
C PHE A 124 -7.91 11.53 0.23
N TRP A 125 -7.78 11.35 1.55
CA TRP A 125 -8.79 11.82 2.50
C TRP A 125 -8.95 13.34 2.53
N TYR A 126 -7.83 14.08 2.45
CA TYR A 126 -7.88 15.52 2.27
C TYR A 126 -8.68 15.91 1.01
N PHE A 127 -8.46 15.22 -0.10
CA PHE A 127 -9.17 15.46 -1.36
C PHE A 127 -10.68 15.17 -1.24
N GLN A 128 -11.07 14.07 -0.60
CA GLN A 128 -12.49 13.72 -0.39
C GLN A 128 -13.24 14.77 0.44
N ILE A 129 -12.60 15.29 1.50
CA ILE A 129 -13.18 16.36 2.33
C ILE A 129 -13.25 17.67 1.54
N LYS A 130 -12.21 18.00 0.77
CA LYS A 130 -12.17 19.22 -0.05
C LYS A 130 -13.28 19.27 -1.09
N HIS A 131 -13.50 18.16 -1.80
CA HIS A 131 -14.52 18.06 -2.85
C HIS A 131 -15.91 17.69 -2.32
N ARG A 132 -16.07 17.48 -1.00
CA ARG A 132 -17.34 17.08 -0.35
C ARG A 132 -18.03 15.91 -1.06
N LYS A 133 -17.24 14.96 -1.59
CA LYS A 133 -17.72 13.78 -2.32
C LYS A 133 -17.12 12.51 -1.71
N LEU A 134 -17.98 11.64 -1.18
CA LEU A 134 -17.62 10.30 -0.74
C LEU A 134 -17.66 9.37 -1.96
N GLY A 135 -16.54 8.71 -2.26
CA GLY A 135 -16.45 7.77 -3.40
C GLY A 135 -15.76 8.27 -4.66
N CYS A 136 -14.97 9.34 -4.61
CA CYS A 136 -14.14 9.77 -5.76
C CYS A 136 -13.24 8.64 -6.28
N THR A 137 -13.12 8.53 -7.59
CA THR A 137 -12.24 7.55 -8.24
C THR A 137 -10.79 8.02 -8.17
N ILE A 138 -9.81 7.10 -8.14
CA ILE A 138 -8.36 7.46 -8.17
C ILE A 138 -8.02 8.30 -9.41
N LYS A 139 -8.69 8.03 -10.54
CA LYS A 139 -8.54 8.81 -11.79
C LYS A 139 -8.96 10.27 -11.60
N GLU A 140 -10.04 10.53 -10.88
CA GLU A 140 -10.52 11.88 -10.57
C GLU A 140 -9.55 12.58 -9.61
N TRP A 141 -9.11 11.87 -8.56
CA TRP A 141 -8.10 12.37 -7.64
C TRP A 141 -6.79 12.75 -8.35
N TYR A 142 -6.32 11.94 -9.30
CA TYR A 142 -5.09 12.22 -10.04
C TYR A 142 -5.23 13.46 -10.93
N ARG A 143 -6.34 13.57 -11.68
CA ARG A 143 -6.59 14.71 -12.57
C ARG A 143 -6.84 16.03 -11.82
N GLN A 144 -7.74 16.01 -10.84
CA GLN A 144 -8.18 17.22 -10.15
C GLN A 144 -7.28 17.57 -8.95
N GLY A 145 -6.73 16.56 -8.27
CA GLY A 145 -5.94 16.75 -7.06
C GLY A 145 -4.45 17.00 -7.32
N LEU A 146 -3.84 16.24 -8.23
CA LEU A 146 -2.40 16.35 -8.55
C LEU A 146 -2.12 17.20 -9.79
N LEU A 147 -2.87 16.99 -10.87
CA LEU A 147 -2.70 17.78 -12.11
C LEU A 147 -3.40 19.14 -12.07
N GLY A 148 -4.32 19.36 -11.13
CA GLY A 148 -5.04 20.63 -10.99
C GLY A 148 -5.95 20.95 -12.18
N GLU A 149 -6.36 19.93 -12.94
CA GLU A 149 -7.29 20.10 -14.06
C GLU A 149 -8.63 20.62 -13.49
N LYS A 150 -9.01 21.84 -13.87
CA LYS A 150 -10.30 22.44 -13.48
C LYS A 150 -11.42 21.73 -14.25
N GLU A 151 -12.54 21.49 -13.55
CA GLU A 151 -13.78 20.97 -14.16
C GLU A 151 -14.23 21.81 -15.36
#